data_AF-A0A7K1Z3M4-F1
#
_entry.id   AF-A0A7K1Z3M4-F1
#
_cell.length_a   1.000
_cell.length_b   1.000
_cell.length_c   1.000
_cell.angle_alpha   90.00
_cell.angle_beta   90.00
_cell.angle_gamma   90.00
#
_symmetry.space_group_name_H-M   'P 1'
#
loop_
_entity.id
_entity.type
_entity.pdbx_description
1 polymer ?
#
loop_
_entity_poly.entity_id
_entity_poly.type
_entity_poly.pdbx_seq_one_letter_code
_entity_poly.pdbx_strand_id
1 'polypeptide(L)'
;MSPKQQAMIVAISTSDSPDMAALGLGYGHLKEAMAELAIQLLAVDADLAYGGDLREHGFSQLLLQLVLRYTSTSDLRSRTRVTNHLAWPVHIGTSVDQLDELAAELQGVAELKLLKRDGTPMTMEIRRNLPTHDPSQDEWFSGLTAMRKFQSSSTDARVLLGGQVTNYKGRMPGVAEEALLSLRAGQPLFLIGGFGGCTRDMAETLGLVEPWSESRNCWPGREEFKQWGGGDLNNGLSEEENEILAATPFIGQAVVLVLRGVQRLRK
;
A
#
# COMPACT_ATOMS: atom_id res chain seq x y z
N MET A 1 -10.41 25.25 -23.12
CA MET A 1 -10.50 23.98 -22.37
C MET A 1 -9.24 23.90 -21.53
N SER A 2 -9.35 23.95 -20.20
CA SER A 2 -8.20 23.69 -19.32
C SER A 2 -7.73 22.23 -19.56
N PRO A 3 -6.43 21.94 -19.46
CA PRO A 3 -5.96 20.56 -19.46
C PRO A 3 -6.69 19.82 -18.32
N LYS A 4 -7.29 18.66 -18.61
CA LYS A 4 -7.75 17.76 -17.54
C LYS A 4 -6.51 17.43 -16.71
N GLN A 5 -6.46 17.93 -15.48
CA GLN A 5 -5.41 17.61 -14.52
C GLN A 5 -5.43 16.08 -14.34
N GLN A 6 -4.28 15.43 -14.54
CA GLN A 6 -4.18 13.98 -14.39
C GLN A 6 -4.49 13.60 -12.94
N ALA A 7 -5.28 12.54 -12.75
CA ALA A 7 -5.63 12.07 -11.41
C ALA A 7 -4.36 11.60 -10.68
N MET A 8 -4.20 12.03 -9.43
CA MET A 8 -3.09 11.57 -8.58
C MET A 8 -3.29 10.09 -8.23
N ILE A 9 -2.24 9.28 -8.44
CA ILE A 9 -2.21 7.86 -8.14
C ILE A 9 -1.59 7.65 -6.75
N VAL A 10 -2.39 7.17 -5.79
CA VAL A 10 -1.99 6.95 -4.40
C VAL A 10 -1.84 5.46 -4.14
N ALA A 11 -0.63 5.02 -3.76
CA ALA A 11 -0.39 3.68 -3.27
C ALA A 11 -0.92 3.53 -1.84
N ILE A 12 -1.67 2.46 -1.57
CA ILE A 12 -1.99 2.05 -0.20
C ILE A 12 -1.19 0.80 0.13
N SER A 13 -0.43 0.88 1.21
CA SER A 13 0.42 -0.20 1.71
C SER A 13 -0.03 -0.62 3.09
N THR A 14 -0.48 -1.86 3.21
CA THR A 14 -0.91 -2.40 4.49
C THR A 14 -0.63 -3.90 4.58
N SER A 15 -0.43 -4.37 5.80
CA SER A 15 -0.34 -5.78 6.16
C SER A 15 -0.70 -5.89 7.66
N ASP A 16 -0.95 -7.10 8.14
CA ASP A 16 -1.36 -7.30 9.55
C ASP A 16 -0.38 -6.65 10.52
N SER A 17 -0.91 -6.13 11.62
CA SER A 17 -0.12 -5.52 12.68
C SER A 17 -0.20 -6.38 13.94
N PRO A 18 0.93 -6.84 14.51
CA PRO A 18 0.91 -7.64 15.73
C PRO A 18 0.57 -6.82 16.98
N ASP A 19 0.62 -5.49 16.89
CA ASP A 19 0.56 -4.59 18.05
C ASP A 19 -0.82 -4.00 18.30
N MET A 20 -1.80 -4.35 17.48
CA MET A 20 -3.15 -3.76 17.54
C MET A 20 -3.79 -3.93 18.93
N ALA A 21 -3.63 -5.10 19.55
CA ALA A 21 -4.20 -5.36 20.87
C ALA A 21 -3.61 -4.43 21.95
N ALA A 22 -2.31 -4.15 21.89
CA ALA A 22 -1.64 -3.21 22.81
C ALA A 22 -2.11 -1.75 22.62
N LEU A 23 -2.67 -1.44 21.44
CA LEU A 23 -3.29 -0.15 21.10
C LEU A 23 -4.79 -0.11 21.42
N GLY A 24 -5.35 -1.17 22.03
CA GLY A 24 -6.79 -1.28 22.29
C GLY A 24 -7.62 -1.55 21.03
N LEU A 25 -7.00 -2.02 19.94
CA LEU A 25 -7.62 -2.27 18.65
C LEU A 25 -7.85 -3.76 18.40
N GLY A 26 -9.01 -4.08 17.80
CA GLY A 26 -9.31 -5.41 17.29
C GLY A 26 -8.82 -5.64 15.86
N TYR A 27 -8.81 -6.90 15.44
CA TYR A 27 -8.35 -7.31 14.09
C TYR A 27 -9.13 -6.65 12.94
N GLY A 28 -10.41 -6.31 13.16
CA GLY A 28 -11.26 -5.64 12.17
C GLY A 28 -10.88 -4.19 11.89
N HIS A 29 -10.31 -3.48 12.87
CA HIS A 29 -10.08 -2.03 12.75
C HIS A 29 -9.11 -1.67 11.64
N LEU A 30 -8.06 -2.46 11.41
CA LEU A 30 -7.11 -2.19 10.31
C LEU A 30 -7.74 -2.40 8.93
N LYS A 31 -8.61 -3.41 8.80
CA LYS A 31 -9.36 -3.68 7.56
C LYS A 31 -10.36 -2.56 7.27
N GLU A 32 -11.11 -2.13 8.28
CA GLU A 32 -12.03 -0.98 8.20
C GLU A 32 -11.27 0.31 7.88
N ALA A 33 -10.10 0.51 8.48
CA ALA A 33 -9.27 1.66 8.24
C ALA A 33 -8.78 1.76 6.79
N MET A 34 -8.29 0.65 6.24
CA MET A 34 -7.89 0.57 4.83
C MET A 34 -9.07 0.82 3.90
N ALA A 35 -10.23 0.23 4.22
CA ALA A 35 -11.45 0.36 3.44
C ALA A 35 -11.93 1.82 3.34
N GLU A 36 -12.05 2.48 4.48
CA GLU A 36 -12.47 3.88 4.57
C GLU A 36 -11.49 4.79 3.82
N LEU A 37 -10.18 4.60 4.03
CA LEU A 37 -9.15 5.36 3.32
C LEU A 37 -9.27 5.22 1.80
N ALA A 38 -9.43 4.00 1.30
CA ALA A 38 -9.57 3.74 -0.12
C ALA A 38 -10.82 4.41 -0.72
N ILE A 39 -11.97 4.28 -0.04
CA ILE A 39 -13.23 4.90 -0.48
C ILE A 39 -13.10 6.43 -0.56
N GLN A 40 -12.51 7.04 0.48
CA GLN A 40 -12.40 8.49 0.57
C GLN A 40 -11.40 9.07 -0.45
N LEU A 41 -10.31 8.36 -0.73
CA LEU A 41 -9.38 8.71 -1.82
C LEU A 41 -10.07 8.63 -3.19
N LEU A 42 -10.86 7.59 -3.43
CA LEU A 42 -11.65 7.47 -4.67
C LEU A 42 -12.69 8.60 -4.77
N ALA A 43 -13.30 9.02 -3.67
CA ALA A 43 -14.27 10.12 -3.66
C ALA A 43 -13.65 11.47 -4.07
N VAL A 44 -12.36 11.71 -3.82
CA VAL A 44 -11.64 12.95 -4.21
C VAL A 44 -10.93 12.85 -5.56
N ASP A 45 -11.41 11.96 -6.44
CA ASP A 45 -10.87 11.72 -7.77
C ASP A 45 -9.40 11.25 -7.81
N ALA A 46 -8.89 10.62 -6.73
CA ALA A 46 -7.58 9.94 -6.75
C ALA A 46 -7.70 8.51 -7.30
N ASP A 47 -6.67 8.03 -7.96
CA ASP A 47 -6.56 6.63 -8.36
C ASP A 47 -5.75 5.86 -7.35
N LEU A 48 -6.05 4.57 -7.18
CA LEU A 48 -5.40 3.73 -6.19
C LEU A 48 -4.45 2.74 -6.84
N ALA A 49 -3.29 2.56 -6.23
CA ALA A 49 -2.40 1.45 -6.51
C ALA A 49 -2.29 0.56 -5.27
N TYR A 50 -2.29 -0.76 -5.48
CA TYR A 50 -2.15 -1.73 -4.41
C TYR A 50 -1.19 -2.85 -4.81
N GLY A 51 -0.42 -3.36 -3.84
CA GLY A 51 0.48 -4.51 -4.03
C GLY A 51 -0.22 -5.80 -3.60
N GLY A 52 -0.43 -6.71 -4.55
CA GLY A 52 -1.32 -7.85 -4.37
C GLY A 52 -0.82 -8.92 -3.39
N ASP A 53 -1.67 -9.21 -2.41
CA ASP A 53 -1.78 -10.46 -1.67
C ASP A 53 -3.09 -11.18 -2.08
N LEU A 54 -2.99 -12.25 -2.87
CA LEU A 54 -4.14 -13.02 -3.35
C LEU A 54 -4.65 -14.05 -2.33
N ARG A 55 -4.15 -14.04 -1.09
CA ARG A 55 -4.67 -14.94 -0.04
C ARG A 55 -6.14 -14.64 0.24
N GLU A 56 -6.88 -15.71 0.54
CA GLU A 56 -8.26 -15.63 1.01
C GLU A 56 -8.36 -14.74 2.26
N HIS A 57 -9.32 -13.83 2.29
CA HIS A 57 -9.50 -12.81 3.34
C HIS A 57 -8.35 -11.79 3.49
N GLY A 58 -7.45 -11.71 2.51
CA GLY A 58 -6.39 -10.72 2.42
C GLY A 58 -6.91 -9.31 2.12
N PHE A 59 -6.05 -8.32 2.33
CA PHE A 59 -6.37 -6.90 2.11
C PHE A 59 -6.69 -6.58 0.64
N SER A 60 -6.06 -7.26 -0.33
CA SER A 60 -6.36 -7.08 -1.75
C SER A 60 -7.81 -7.46 -2.06
N GLN A 61 -8.27 -8.62 -1.56
CA GLN A 61 -9.64 -9.08 -1.79
C GLN A 61 -10.64 -8.09 -1.20
N LEU A 62 -10.38 -7.58 0.00
CA LEU A 62 -11.20 -6.56 0.64
C LEU A 62 -11.27 -5.29 -0.21
N LEU A 63 -10.12 -4.74 -0.64
CA LEU A 63 -10.06 -3.55 -1.47
C LEU A 63 -10.87 -3.74 -2.76
N LEU A 64 -10.67 -4.86 -3.44
CA LEU A 64 -11.37 -5.18 -4.69
C LEU A 64 -12.89 -5.27 -4.48
N GLN A 65 -13.34 -5.98 -3.43
CA GLN A 65 -14.77 -6.07 -3.09
C GLN A 65 -15.40 -4.71 -2.78
N LEU A 66 -14.66 -3.82 -2.09
CA LEU A 66 -15.14 -2.47 -1.80
C LEU A 66 -15.28 -1.64 -3.06
N VAL A 67 -14.28 -1.69 -3.94
CA VAL A 67 -14.30 -0.95 -5.20
C VAL A 67 -15.44 -1.46 -6.08
N LEU A 68 -15.64 -2.79 -6.19
CA LEU A 68 -16.76 -3.40 -6.92
C LEU A 68 -18.14 -2.90 -6.44
N ARG A 69 -18.33 -2.76 -5.12
CA ARG A 69 -19.59 -2.24 -4.55
C ARG A 69 -19.75 -0.74 -4.79
N TYR A 70 -18.66 0.02 -4.67
CA TYR A 70 -18.66 1.47 -4.82
C TYR A 70 -18.91 1.90 -6.27
N THR A 71 -18.30 1.22 -7.25
CA THR A 71 -18.50 1.49 -8.70
C THR A 71 -19.88 1.07 -9.19
N SER A 72 -20.53 0.10 -8.53
CA SER A 72 -21.90 -0.33 -8.87
C SER A 72 -22.95 0.74 -8.55
N THR A 73 -22.67 1.62 -7.58
CA THR A 73 -23.63 2.58 -7.00
C THR A 73 -23.42 4.02 -7.50
N SER A 74 -22.24 4.33 -8.03
CA SER A 74 -21.85 5.67 -8.46
C SER A 74 -21.71 5.76 -9.99
N ASP A 75 -22.02 6.92 -10.58
CA ASP A 75 -21.92 7.19 -12.03
C ASP A 75 -20.45 7.32 -12.51
N LEU A 76 -19.49 6.82 -11.71
CA LEU A 76 -18.04 6.84 -11.96
C LEU A 76 -17.59 5.85 -13.06
N ARG A 77 -18.51 5.36 -13.89
CA ARG A 77 -18.37 4.26 -14.86
C ARG A 77 -17.42 4.52 -16.05
N SER A 78 -16.65 5.61 -16.06
CA SER A 78 -15.89 6.01 -17.25
C SER A 78 -14.40 5.66 -17.23
N ARG A 79 -13.84 5.17 -16.11
CA ARG A 79 -12.40 4.82 -16.04
C ARG A 79 -12.10 3.77 -14.96
N THR A 80 -11.11 2.92 -15.22
CA THR A 80 -10.50 2.03 -14.22
C THR A 80 -9.70 2.89 -13.23
N ARG A 81 -10.05 2.85 -11.94
CA ARG A 81 -9.46 3.75 -10.91
C ARG A 81 -8.54 3.06 -9.93
N VAL A 82 -8.43 1.73 -10.03
CA VAL A 82 -7.63 0.92 -9.12
C VAL A 82 -6.71 0.03 -9.93
N THR A 83 -5.42 0.02 -9.59
CA THR A 83 -4.42 -0.86 -10.20
C THR A 83 -3.86 -1.81 -9.16
N ASN A 84 -4.06 -3.11 -9.36
CA ASN A 84 -3.46 -4.16 -8.54
C ASN A 84 -2.17 -4.66 -9.22
N HIS A 85 -1.03 -4.41 -8.58
CA HIS A 85 0.27 -4.86 -9.03
C HIS A 85 0.55 -6.25 -8.45
N LEU A 86 0.61 -7.26 -9.33
CA LEU A 86 0.83 -8.64 -8.95
C LEU A 86 2.28 -9.02 -9.24
N ALA A 87 3.04 -9.33 -8.19
CA ALA A 87 4.44 -9.71 -8.30
C ALA A 87 4.61 -11.10 -8.95
N TRP A 88 5.73 -11.30 -9.66
CA TRP A 88 6.13 -12.58 -10.27
C TRP A 88 5.82 -13.82 -9.43
N PRO A 89 6.36 -13.97 -8.20
CA PRO A 89 6.17 -15.16 -7.39
C PRO A 89 4.69 -15.41 -7.05
N VAL A 90 3.85 -14.37 -7.02
CA VAL A 90 2.43 -14.55 -6.73
C VAL A 90 1.72 -15.10 -7.97
N HIS A 91 1.86 -14.45 -9.12
CA HIS A 91 1.14 -14.89 -10.32
C HIS A 91 1.70 -16.15 -10.96
N ILE A 92 3.01 -16.46 -10.83
CA ILE A 92 3.59 -17.67 -11.41
C ILE A 92 3.21 -18.93 -10.60
N GLY A 93 2.96 -18.78 -9.30
CA GLY A 93 2.46 -19.84 -8.43
C GLY A 93 0.94 -19.99 -8.42
N THR A 94 0.21 -19.06 -9.01
CA THR A 94 -1.26 -19.13 -9.16
C THR A 94 -1.61 -19.83 -10.48
N SER A 95 -2.68 -20.63 -10.51
CA SER A 95 -3.12 -21.26 -11.75
C SER A 95 -3.58 -20.22 -12.77
N VAL A 96 -3.50 -20.55 -14.05
CA VAL A 96 -3.95 -19.64 -15.12
C VAL A 96 -5.45 -19.38 -15.02
N ASP A 97 -6.25 -20.42 -14.74
CA ASP A 97 -7.70 -20.29 -14.60
C ASP A 97 -8.09 -19.34 -13.47
N GLN A 98 -7.43 -19.43 -12.31
CA GLN A 98 -7.66 -18.52 -11.18
C GLN A 98 -7.30 -17.06 -11.52
N LEU A 99 -6.23 -16.85 -12.31
CA LEU A 99 -5.86 -15.50 -12.74
C LEU A 99 -6.85 -14.95 -13.77
N ASP A 100 -7.38 -15.79 -14.66
CA ASP A 100 -8.40 -15.41 -15.64
C ASP A 100 -9.73 -15.09 -14.96
N GLU A 101 -10.14 -15.88 -13.96
CA GLU A 101 -11.31 -15.58 -13.09
C GLU A 101 -11.14 -14.24 -12.38
N LEU A 102 -9.99 -14.01 -11.74
CA LEU A 102 -9.70 -12.73 -11.09
C LEU A 102 -9.71 -11.57 -12.10
N ALA A 103 -9.09 -11.74 -13.28
CA ALA A 103 -9.08 -10.68 -14.30
C ALA A 103 -10.49 -10.35 -14.80
N ALA A 104 -11.37 -11.36 -14.93
CA ALA A 104 -12.76 -11.18 -15.31
C ALA A 104 -13.58 -10.46 -14.21
N GLU A 105 -13.40 -10.84 -12.94
CA GLU A 105 -14.05 -10.15 -11.80
C GLU A 105 -13.67 -8.67 -11.70
N LEU A 106 -12.44 -8.33 -12.12
CA LEU A 106 -11.92 -6.97 -12.07
C LEU A 106 -12.28 -6.12 -13.29
N GLN A 107 -12.84 -6.73 -14.34
CA GLN A 107 -13.12 -6.04 -15.59
C GLN A 107 -14.04 -4.84 -15.38
N GLY A 108 -13.56 -3.66 -15.78
CA GLY A 108 -14.29 -2.39 -15.63
C GLY A 108 -14.21 -1.74 -14.25
N VAL A 109 -13.48 -2.35 -13.31
CA VAL A 109 -13.36 -1.88 -11.92
C VAL A 109 -11.91 -1.66 -11.51
N ALA A 110 -11.04 -2.64 -11.77
CA ALA A 110 -9.61 -2.54 -11.50
C ALA A 110 -8.76 -3.10 -12.66
N GLU A 111 -7.55 -2.59 -12.80
CA GLU A 111 -6.53 -3.12 -13.70
C GLU A 111 -5.67 -4.12 -12.92
N LEU A 112 -5.57 -5.35 -13.41
CA LEU A 112 -4.60 -6.32 -12.91
C LEU A 112 -3.31 -6.21 -13.73
N LYS A 113 -2.22 -5.76 -13.10
CA LYS A 113 -0.92 -5.57 -13.74
C LYS A 113 0.07 -6.62 -13.24
N LEU A 114 0.38 -7.59 -14.10
CA LEU A 114 1.37 -8.63 -13.82
C LEU A 114 2.78 -8.10 -14.05
N LEU A 115 3.69 -8.36 -13.10
CA LEU A 115 5.08 -7.92 -13.19
C LEU A 115 6.04 -9.10 -13.18
N LYS A 116 6.97 -9.09 -14.12
CA LYS A 116 8.07 -10.07 -14.22
C LYS A 116 9.04 -9.94 -13.04
N ARG A 117 9.97 -10.89 -12.93
CA ARG A 117 11.05 -10.89 -11.92
C ARG A 117 11.90 -9.61 -11.91
N ASP A 118 12.07 -8.99 -13.07
CA ASP A 118 12.81 -7.74 -13.25
C ASP A 118 11.96 -6.48 -13.00
N GLY A 119 10.66 -6.64 -12.73
CA GLY A 119 9.71 -5.56 -12.48
C GLY A 119 9.05 -5.02 -13.75
N THR A 120 9.39 -5.53 -14.94
CA THR A 120 8.73 -5.11 -16.17
C THR A 120 7.32 -5.70 -16.27
N PRO A 121 6.33 -4.93 -16.80
CA PRO A 121 4.99 -5.46 -16.99
C PRO A 121 4.95 -6.63 -17.98
N MET A 122 3.98 -7.53 -17.78
CA MET A 122 3.62 -8.57 -18.74
C MET A 122 2.12 -8.68 -18.92
N THR A 123 1.70 -9.14 -20.09
CA THR A 123 0.29 -9.39 -20.40
C THR A 123 -0.16 -10.76 -19.90
N MET A 124 -1.46 -10.92 -19.71
CA MET A 124 -2.07 -12.24 -19.45
C MET A 124 -1.74 -13.25 -20.55
N GLU A 125 -1.69 -12.83 -21.82
CA GLU A 125 -1.31 -13.69 -22.94
C GLU A 125 0.10 -14.29 -22.77
N ILE A 126 1.09 -13.48 -22.41
CA ILE A 126 2.44 -13.98 -22.12
C ILE A 126 2.41 -14.91 -20.91
N ARG A 127 1.66 -14.56 -19.86
CA ARG A 127 1.53 -15.38 -18.64
C ARG A 127 0.93 -16.77 -18.92
N ARG A 128 -0.06 -16.88 -19.81
CA ARG A 128 -0.68 -18.17 -20.21
C ARG A 128 0.32 -19.13 -20.85
N ASN A 129 1.34 -18.61 -21.51
CA ASN A 129 2.39 -19.39 -22.17
C ASN A 129 3.54 -19.80 -21.23
N LEU A 130 3.45 -19.51 -19.93
CA LEU A 130 4.45 -19.89 -18.94
C LEU A 130 3.93 -21.01 -18.03
N PRO A 131 4.77 -22.00 -17.70
CA PRO A 131 4.39 -23.03 -16.75
C PRO A 131 4.14 -22.41 -15.37
N THR A 132 3.06 -22.84 -14.71
CA THR A 132 2.84 -22.55 -13.29
C THR A 132 3.77 -23.43 -12.46
N HIS A 133 4.45 -22.84 -11.48
CA HIS A 133 5.33 -23.57 -10.56
C HIS A 133 5.39 -22.89 -9.20
N ASP A 134 5.76 -23.66 -8.18
CA ASP A 134 6.01 -23.13 -6.84
C ASP A 134 7.27 -22.25 -6.86
N PRO A 135 7.16 -20.92 -6.62
CA PRO A 135 8.29 -20.04 -6.75
C PRO A 135 9.34 -20.31 -5.68
N SER A 136 10.61 -20.29 -6.10
CA SER A 136 11.75 -20.36 -5.19
C SER A 136 11.84 -19.16 -4.25
N GLN A 137 12.61 -19.27 -3.17
CA GLN A 137 12.84 -18.14 -2.25
C GLN A 137 13.47 -16.93 -2.95
N ASP A 138 14.36 -17.16 -3.92
CA ASP A 138 14.97 -16.10 -4.72
C ASP A 138 13.95 -15.38 -5.61
N GLU A 139 13.02 -16.12 -6.22
CA GLU A 139 11.89 -15.53 -6.96
C GLU A 139 10.96 -14.72 -6.07
N TRP A 140 10.68 -15.20 -4.84
CA TRP A 140 9.95 -14.44 -3.84
C TRP A 140 10.64 -13.12 -3.49
N PHE A 141 11.93 -13.19 -3.19
CA PHE A 141 12.72 -12.03 -2.78
C PHE A 141 12.86 -10.99 -3.91
N SER A 142 13.34 -11.43 -5.07
CA SER A 142 13.58 -10.56 -6.23
C SER A 142 12.28 -10.00 -6.82
N GLY A 143 11.25 -10.84 -6.98
CA GLY A 143 9.98 -10.43 -7.58
C GLY A 143 9.18 -9.45 -6.73
N LEU A 144 9.13 -9.62 -5.40
CA LEU A 144 8.47 -8.65 -4.52
C LEU A 144 9.20 -7.30 -4.54
N THR A 145 10.53 -7.32 -4.43
CA THR A 145 11.35 -6.10 -4.51
C THR A 145 11.12 -5.37 -5.84
N ALA A 146 11.12 -6.10 -6.95
CA ALA A 146 10.93 -5.52 -8.28
C ALA A 146 9.53 -4.91 -8.46
N MET A 147 8.49 -5.56 -7.93
CA MET A 147 7.13 -5.01 -7.91
C MET A 147 7.02 -3.74 -7.08
N ARG A 148 7.66 -3.69 -5.89
CA ARG A 148 7.67 -2.48 -5.04
C ARG A 148 8.36 -1.31 -5.72
N LYS A 149 9.49 -1.57 -6.41
CA LYS A 149 10.20 -0.55 -7.21
C LYS A 149 9.33 -0.03 -8.35
N PHE A 150 8.71 -0.93 -9.11
CA PHE A 150 7.80 -0.54 -10.19
C PHE A 150 6.66 0.33 -9.64
N GLN A 151 5.98 -0.13 -8.59
CA GLN A 151 4.86 0.58 -7.99
C GLN A 151 5.29 1.97 -7.49
N SER A 152 6.41 2.09 -6.78
CA SER A 152 6.89 3.39 -6.29
C SER A 152 7.18 4.37 -7.45
N SER A 153 7.67 3.88 -8.59
CA SER A 153 7.89 4.70 -9.79
C SER A 153 6.63 5.04 -10.58
N SER A 154 5.53 4.31 -10.36
CA SER A 154 4.27 4.47 -11.08
C SER A 154 3.17 5.13 -10.25
N THR A 155 3.50 5.65 -9.07
CA THR A 155 2.57 6.33 -8.16
C THR A 155 3.08 7.71 -7.79
N ASP A 156 2.17 8.58 -7.37
CA ASP A 156 2.48 9.97 -7.00
C ASP A 156 2.64 10.13 -5.49
N ALA A 157 1.98 9.29 -4.69
CA ALA A 157 2.03 9.32 -3.23
C ALA A 157 1.82 7.92 -2.64
N ARG A 158 2.19 7.74 -1.37
CA ARG A 158 2.00 6.48 -0.65
C ARG A 158 1.45 6.70 0.76
N VAL A 159 0.46 5.89 1.14
CA VAL A 159 -0.10 5.84 2.49
C VAL A 159 0.18 4.48 3.12
N LEU A 160 0.80 4.49 4.31
CA LEU A 160 1.14 3.30 5.07
C LEU A 160 0.25 3.17 6.30
N LEU A 161 -0.21 1.96 6.59
CA LEU A 161 -0.91 1.63 7.83
C LEU A 161 -0.67 0.16 8.22
N GLY A 162 -0.34 -0.07 9.50
CA GLY A 162 -0.03 -1.40 10.03
C GLY A 162 1.33 -1.94 9.57
N GLY A 163 1.39 -3.23 9.26
CA GLY A 163 2.55 -3.89 8.67
C GLY A 163 3.23 -4.90 9.58
N GLN A 164 3.38 -6.13 9.09
CA GLN A 164 3.99 -7.23 9.85
C GLN A 164 5.47 -6.97 10.14
N VAL A 165 5.91 -7.25 11.36
CA VAL A 165 7.33 -7.12 11.78
C VAL A 165 8.05 -8.47 11.90
N THR A 166 7.33 -9.58 11.71
CA THR A 166 7.86 -10.96 11.71
C THR A 166 7.21 -11.77 10.60
N ASN A 167 7.80 -12.92 10.24
CA ASN A 167 7.26 -13.88 9.25
C ASN A 167 6.92 -13.28 7.87
N TYR A 168 7.55 -12.17 7.50
CA TYR A 168 7.40 -11.56 6.18
C TYR A 168 8.34 -12.21 5.15
N LYS A 169 8.00 -12.04 3.86
CA LYS A 169 8.87 -12.43 2.74
C LYS A 169 9.64 -11.22 2.24
N GLY A 170 10.97 -11.26 2.35
CA GLY A 170 11.81 -10.13 1.97
C GLY A 170 13.05 -9.98 2.85
N ARG A 171 13.84 -8.95 2.58
CA ARG A 171 14.96 -8.51 3.44
C ARG A 171 14.51 -7.71 4.64
N MET A 172 13.33 -7.12 4.56
CA MET A 172 12.67 -6.32 5.59
C MET A 172 11.14 -6.42 5.38
N PRO A 173 10.32 -5.95 6.33
CA PRO A 173 8.88 -5.84 6.13
C PRO A 173 8.53 -5.13 4.81
N GLY A 174 7.53 -5.65 4.09
CA GLY A 174 7.19 -5.10 2.77
C GLY A 174 6.75 -3.63 2.80
N VAL A 175 5.94 -3.29 3.81
CA VAL A 175 5.50 -1.90 4.08
C VAL A 175 6.70 -0.98 4.37
N ALA A 176 7.72 -1.48 5.07
CA ALA A 176 8.95 -0.72 5.32
C ALA A 176 9.80 -0.56 4.05
N GLU A 177 9.95 -1.59 3.23
CA GLU A 177 10.67 -1.46 1.96
C GLU A 177 10.01 -0.43 1.03
N GLU A 178 8.68 -0.43 0.96
CA GLU A 178 7.90 0.55 0.21
C GLU A 178 8.08 1.98 0.74
N ALA A 179 8.13 2.15 2.07
CA ALA A 179 8.43 3.42 2.71
C ALA A 179 9.81 3.94 2.31
N LEU A 180 10.83 3.07 2.40
CA LEU A 180 12.21 3.42 2.12
C LEU A 180 12.43 3.77 0.64
N LEU A 181 11.76 3.06 -0.27
CA LEU A 181 11.74 3.42 -1.69
C LEU A 181 11.10 4.80 -1.91
N SER A 182 10.01 5.09 -1.20
CA SER A 182 9.30 6.38 -1.30
C SER A 182 10.17 7.54 -0.80
N LEU A 183 10.79 7.39 0.39
CA LEU A 183 11.71 8.38 0.96
C LEU A 183 12.89 8.66 0.03
N ARG A 184 13.55 7.61 -0.48
CA ARG A 184 14.66 7.73 -1.43
C ARG A 184 14.28 8.44 -2.72
N ALA A 185 13.04 8.29 -3.16
CA ALA A 185 12.51 8.93 -4.37
C ALA A 185 11.96 10.34 -4.11
N GLY A 186 11.89 10.81 -2.85
CA GLY A 186 11.20 12.04 -2.49
C GLY A 186 9.68 11.97 -2.73
N GLN A 187 9.12 10.77 -2.83
CA GLN A 187 7.69 10.54 -3.05
C GLN A 187 6.92 10.88 -1.76
N PRO A 188 5.85 11.70 -1.85
CA PRO A 188 4.94 11.97 -0.74
C PRO A 188 4.56 10.71 0.04
N LEU A 189 4.86 10.69 1.34
CA LEU A 189 4.68 9.55 2.22
C LEU A 189 3.84 9.91 3.45
N PHE A 190 2.75 9.18 3.65
CA PHE A 190 1.84 9.34 4.78
C PHE A 190 1.97 8.13 5.71
N LEU A 191 2.27 8.35 6.99
CA LEU A 191 2.45 7.29 7.99
C LEU A 191 1.30 7.28 8.98
N ILE A 192 0.39 6.32 8.88
CA ILE A 192 -0.70 6.11 9.85
C ILE A 192 -0.23 5.10 10.91
N GLY A 193 0.55 5.58 11.88
CA GLY A 193 1.21 4.74 12.89
C GLY A 193 0.31 4.26 14.03
N GLY A 194 -0.89 4.83 14.22
CA GLY A 194 -1.80 4.44 15.31
C GLY A 194 -2.42 3.05 15.18
N PHE A 195 -2.16 2.32 14.09
CA PHE A 195 -2.51 0.91 13.92
C PHE A 195 -1.35 -0.06 14.26
N GLY A 196 -0.19 0.46 14.69
CA GLY A 196 0.96 -0.36 15.08
C GLY A 196 1.76 -0.93 13.90
N GLY A 197 2.54 -1.98 14.17
CA GLY A 197 3.36 -2.65 13.17
C GLY A 197 4.54 -1.80 12.71
N CYS A 198 5.15 -2.19 11.59
CA CYS A 198 6.34 -1.49 11.09
C CYS A 198 6.08 -0.02 10.73
N THR A 199 4.83 0.37 10.42
CA THR A 199 4.48 1.79 10.21
C THR A 199 4.70 2.61 11.47
N ARG A 200 4.30 2.08 12.64
CA ARG A 200 4.57 2.72 13.94
C ARG A 200 6.07 2.78 14.24
N ASP A 201 6.78 1.67 14.02
CA ASP A 201 8.23 1.61 14.24
C ASP A 201 9.00 2.65 13.41
N MET A 202 8.58 2.86 12.16
CA MET A 202 9.14 3.90 11.29
C MET A 202 8.81 5.29 11.83
N ALA A 203 7.56 5.55 12.20
CA ALA A 203 7.17 6.83 12.78
C ALA A 203 7.98 7.20 14.04
N GLU A 204 8.26 6.22 14.90
CA GLU A 204 9.15 6.41 16.06
C GLU A 204 10.57 6.76 15.65
N THR A 205 11.10 6.05 14.64
CA THR A 205 12.46 6.25 14.16
C THR A 205 12.64 7.63 13.51
N LEU A 206 11.59 8.14 12.86
CA LEU A 206 11.53 9.47 12.26
C LEU A 206 11.25 10.59 13.28
N GLY A 207 11.04 10.26 14.56
CA GLY A 207 10.76 11.21 15.63
C GLY A 207 9.35 11.80 15.63
N LEU A 208 8.39 11.17 14.94
CA LEU A 208 7.00 11.67 14.83
C LEU A 208 6.13 11.29 16.02
N VAL A 209 6.54 10.25 16.76
CA VAL A 209 5.80 9.71 17.90
C VAL A 209 6.78 9.16 18.92
N GLU A 210 6.37 9.20 20.18
CA GLU A 210 7.16 8.63 21.27
C GLU A 210 7.38 7.12 21.07
N PRO A 211 8.58 6.61 21.33
CA PRO A 211 8.84 5.17 21.34
C PRO A 211 7.95 4.44 22.33
N TRP A 212 7.70 3.15 22.07
CA TRP A 212 7.11 2.27 23.07
C TRP A 212 7.92 2.27 24.36
N SER A 213 7.21 2.21 25.50
CA SER A 213 7.83 2.06 26.82
C SER A 213 8.61 0.75 26.98
N GLU A 214 8.25 -0.27 26.19
CA GLU A 214 8.89 -1.59 26.18
C GLU A 214 9.65 -1.81 24.87
N SER A 215 10.81 -2.46 24.98
CA SER A 215 11.61 -2.85 23.82
C SER A 215 10.84 -3.84 22.95
N ARG A 216 10.66 -3.52 21.67
CA ARG A 216 10.02 -4.40 20.68
C ARG A 216 11.04 -5.08 19.79
N ASN A 217 10.60 -6.17 19.16
CA ASN A 217 11.40 -6.89 18.18
C ASN A 217 11.79 -5.96 17.04
N CYS A 218 13.07 -5.58 16.99
CA CYS A 218 13.62 -4.83 15.88
C CYS A 218 13.71 -5.75 14.66
N TRP A 219 13.24 -5.26 13.51
CA TRP A 219 13.34 -5.96 12.24
C TRP A 219 14.52 -5.42 11.41
N PRO A 220 15.22 -6.30 10.65
CA PRO A 220 16.28 -5.90 9.74
C PRO A 220 15.89 -4.73 8.82
N GLY A 221 16.72 -3.68 8.80
CA GLY A 221 16.49 -2.50 7.97
C GLY A 221 15.87 -1.30 8.67
N ARG A 222 15.36 -1.42 9.91
CA ARG A 222 14.81 -0.28 10.68
C ARG A 222 15.83 0.86 10.83
N GLU A 223 17.10 0.50 10.99
CA GLU A 223 18.23 1.44 11.08
C GLU A 223 18.39 2.34 9.85
N GLU A 224 17.95 1.90 8.66
CA GLU A 224 18.01 2.71 7.43
C GLU A 224 17.12 3.96 7.50
N PHE A 225 16.17 3.99 8.46
CA PHE A 225 15.26 5.11 8.68
C PHE A 225 15.87 6.22 9.53
N LYS A 226 16.96 5.97 10.26
CA LYS A 226 17.58 6.96 11.18
C LYS A 226 18.15 8.20 10.50
N GLN A 227 18.41 8.13 9.20
CA GLN A 227 18.88 9.26 8.39
C GLN A 227 17.75 10.17 7.90
N TRP A 228 16.49 9.80 8.15
CA TRP A 228 15.30 10.52 7.71
C TRP A 228 14.54 11.09 8.92
N GLY A 229 13.81 12.16 8.71
CA GLY A 229 12.91 12.76 9.70
C GLY A 229 11.56 13.14 9.10
N GLY A 230 10.69 13.74 9.93
CA GLY A 230 9.37 14.19 9.49
C GLY A 230 9.38 15.15 8.29
N GLY A 231 10.44 15.95 8.13
CA GLY A 231 10.62 16.86 6.99
C GLY A 231 10.80 16.16 5.64
N ASP A 232 11.21 14.89 5.63
CA ASP A 232 11.45 14.13 4.40
C ASP A 232 10.19 13.45 3.83
N LEU A 233 9.06 13.55 4.54
CA LEU A 233 7.81 12.92 4.13
C LEU A 233 7.19 13.55 2.89
N ASN A 234 7.50 14.81 2.57
CA ASN A 234 7.06 15.51 1.35
C ASN A 234 5.54 15.42 1.06
N ASN A 235 4.71 15.26 2.09
CA ASN A 235 3.30 14.88 1.94
C ASN A 235 2.33 16.07 2.03
N GLY A 236 2.86 17.30 2.08
CA GLY A 236 2.10 18.53 2.16
C GLY A 236 1.50 18.83 3.54
N LEU A 237 1.77 18.00 4.56
CA LEU A 237 1.38 18.25 5.94
C LEU A 237 2.46 19.03 6.70
N SER A 238 2.04 19.77 7.73
CA SER A 238 2.97 20.35 8.71
C SER A 238 3.58 19.25 9.59
N GLU A 239 4.60 19.59 10.36
CA GLU A 239 5.21 18.70 11.35
C GLU A 239 4.17 18.21 12.37
N GLU A 240 3.42 19.13 12.99
CA GLU A 240 2.33 18.80 13.92
C GLU A 240 1.25 17.91 13.27
N GLU A 241 0.87 18.17 12.02
CA GLU A 241 -0.10 17.31 11.31
C GLU A 241 0.46 15.90 11.06
N ASN A 242 1.77 15.76 10.82
CA ASN A 242 2.43 14.47 10.67
C ASN A 242 2.53 13.70 11.98
N GLU A 243 2.82 14.38 13.09
CA GLU A 243 2.79 13.79 14.43
C GLU A 243 1.39 13.25 14.76
N ILE A 244 0.35 14.05 14.50
CA ILE A 244 -1.06 13.63 14.71
C ILE A 244 -1.40 12.43 13.83
N LEU A 245 -1.03 12.45 12.54
CA LEU A 245 -1.28 11.35 11.61
C LEU A 245 -0.57 10.06 12.07
N ALA A 246 0.67 10.19 12.53
CA ALA A 246 1.48 9.08 13.00
C ALA A 246 0.96 8.49 14.32
N ALA A 247 0.33 9.29 15.18
CA ALA A 247 -0.18 8.85 16.47
C ALA A 247 -1.61 8.29 16.42
N THR A 248 -2.45 8.75 15.49
CA THR A 248 -3.89 8.54 15.59
C THR A 248 -4.34 7.10 15.27
N PRO A 249 -5.10 6.44 16.18
CA PRO A 249 -5.79 5.19 15.88
C PRO A 249 -7.16 5.44 15.21
N PHE A 250 -7.58 6.71 15.07
CA PHE A 250 -8.89 7.06 14.56
C PHE A 250 -8.84 7.32 13.05
N ILE A 251 -9.39 6.38 12.28
CA ILE A 251 -9.35 6.47 10.82
C ILE A 251 -9.94 7.78 10.27
N GLY A 252 -11.03 8.29 10.85
CA GLY A 252 -11.62 9.55 10.40
C GLY A 252 -10.64 10.73 10.47
N GLN A 253 -9.80 10.79 11.51
CA GLN A 253 -8.77 11.82 11.64
C GLN A 253 -7.64 11.60 10.62
N ALA A 254 -7.19 10.35 10.47
CA ALA A 254 -6.16 10.00 9.50
C ALA A 254 -6.58 10.34 8.05
N VAL A 255 -7.81 10.01 7.67
CA VAL A 255 -8.37 10.35 6.35
C VAL A 255 -8.36 11.86 6.12
N VAL A 256 -8.85 12.66 7.08
CA VAL A 256 -8.87 14.12 6.93
C VAL A 256 -7.48 14.69 6.65
N LEU A 257 -6.46 14.18 7.34
CA LEU A 257 -5.07 14.60 7.15
C LEU A 257 -4.52 14.12 5.81
N VAL A 258 -4.71 12.85 5.44
CA VAL A 258 -4.28 12.34 4.13
C VAL A 258 -4.89 13.14 2.99
N LEU A 259 -6.21 13.37 3.02
CA LEU A 259 -6.91 14.16 1.99
C LEU A 259 -6.41 15.60 1.93
N ARG A 260 -6.12 16.20 3.09
CA ARG A 260 -5.54 17.55 3.18
C ARG A 260 -4.16 17.61 2.51
N GLY A 261 -3.28 16.64 2.79
CA GLY A 261 -1.96 16.56 2.15
C GLY A 261 -2.07 16.36 0.64
N VAL A 262 -2.88 15.39 0.20
CA VAL A 262 -3.18 15.14 -1.22
C VAL A 262 -3.70 16.41 -1.92
N GLN A 263 -4.61 17.16 -1.28
CA GLN A 263 -5.15 18.39 -1.85
C GLN A 263 -4.08 19.49 -1.97
N ARG A 264 -3.17 19.61 -0.99
CA ARG A 264 -2.08 20.60 -1.02
C ARG A 264 -1.04 20.27 -2.09
N LEU A 265 -0.76 19.00 -2.34
CA LEU A 265 0.16 18.54 -3.39
C LEU A 265 -0.38 18.77 -4.82
N ARG A 266 -1.69 18.95 -4.99
CA ARG A 266 -2.33 19.25 -6.28
C ARG A 266 -2.36 20.74 -6.64
N LYS A 267 -2.03 21.62 -5.70
CA LYS A 267 -2.01 23.09 -5.88
C LYS A 267 -0.66 23.55 -6.38
#